data_AF-A0A9D6UP07-F1
#
_entry.id   AF-A0A9D6UP07-F1
#
_cell.length_a   1.000
_cell.length_b   1.000
_cell.length_c   1.000
_cell.angle_alpha   90.00
_cell.angle_beta   90.00
_cell.angle_gamma   90.00
#
_symmetry.space_group_name_H-M   'P 1'
#
loop_
_entity.id
_entity.type
_entity.pdbx_description
1 polymer ?
#
loop_
_entity_poly.entity_id
_entity_poly.type
_entity_poly.pdbx_seq_one_letter_code
_entity_poly.pdbx_strand_id
1 'polypeptide(L)'
;MPSSPSAQQQTPSIDPRHTRFKMVVRPSPIHRWGVYAGERIPKGHKVIEYTGERISRRETARRSDGPLNYLFTLDDYWTIDGNVGGSGAQYINHSCDPNCHACIVRGHILYLALRDIRPGEELTVDYRFDHNVPKVPCSCGAAACRGTINLKKEPRQPRKLTRGKKSKRTT
;
A
#
# COMPACT_ATOMS: atom_id res chain seq x y z
N MET A 1 29.32 -9.46 -22.01
CA MET A 1 28.34 -8.74 -21.16
C MET A 1 27.47 -9.79 -20.50
N PRO A 2 27.57 -10.06 -19.19
CA PRO A 2 26.67 -11.00 -18.57
C PRO A 2 25.27 -10.40 -18.58
N SER A 3 24.36 -11.11 -19.23
CA SER A 3 22.93 -10.85 -19.32
C SER A 3 22.32 -10.72 -17.92
N SER A 4 21.52 -9.67 -17.72
CA SER A 4 20.70 -9.49 -16.53
C SER A 4 19.91 -10.77 -16.23
N PRO A 5 19.87 -11.25 -14.98
CA PRO A 5 19.03 -12.38 -14.64
C PRO A 5 17.58 -11.98 -14.88
N SER A 6 16.94 -12.67 -15.83
CA SER A 6 15.49 -12.66 -16.01
C SER A 6 14.85 -12.90 -14.65
N ALA A 7 13.96 -12.01 -14.23
CA ALA A 7 13.22 -12.13 -12.97
C ALA A 7 12.44 -13.45 -13.00
N GLN A 8 13.00 -14.48 -12.38
CA GLN A 8 12.36 -15.78 -12.23
C GLN A 8 11.02 -15.53 -11.54
N GLN A 9 9.92 -15.86 -12.21
CA GLN A 9 8.58 -15.76 -11.64
C GLN A 9 8.45 -16.83 -10.56
N GLN A 10 8.92 -16.50 -9.36
CA GLN A 10 8.76 -17.32 -8.17
C GLN A 10 7.26 -17.47 -7.88
N THR A 11 6.85 -18.68 -7.51
CA THR A 11 5.53 -18.94 -6.98
C THR A 11 5.28 -17.97 -5.82
N PRO A 12 4.17 -17.22 -5.82
CA PRO A 12 3.94 -16.22 -4.80
C PRO A 12 3.82 -16.92 -3.45
N SER A 13 4.59 -16.43 -2.48
CA SER A 13 4.67 -17.00 -1.15
C SER A 13 4.61 -15.91 -0.09
N ILE A 14 4.34 -16.31 1.15
CA ILE A 14 4.31 -15.43 2.32
C ILE A 14 5.45 -15.87 3.23
N ASP A 15 6.30 -14.93 3.62
CA ASP A 15 7.34 -15.16 4.60
C ASP A 15 6.75 -15.14 6.00
N PRO A 16 6.73 -16.28 6.73
CA PRO A 16 6.14 -16.36 8.06
C PRO A 16 6.84 -15.46 9.09
N ARG A 17 8.08 -15.02 8.85
CA ARG A 17 8.81 -14.13 9.77
C ARG A 17 8.22 -12.73 9.84
N HIS A 18 7.48 -12.31 8.82
CA HIS A 18 6.91 -10.97 8.71
C HIS A 18 5.42 -10.89 9.04
N THR A 19 4.78 -12.02 9.35
CA THR A 19 3.36 -12.11 9.74
C THR A 19 3.20 -12.65 11.15
N ARG A 20 2.07 -12.31 11.78
CA ARG A 20 1.63 -12.91 13.05
C ARG A 20 0.52 -13.95 12.86
N PHE A 21 -0.21 -13.87 11.75
CA PHE A 21 -1.40 -14.68 11.49
C PHE A 21 -1.17 -15.59 10.29
N LYS A 22 -1.84 -16.74 10.28
CA LYS A 22 -1.92 -17.62 9.12
C LYS A 22 -2.60 -16.88 7.98
N MET A 23 -1.98 -16.93 6.82
CA MET A 23 -2.45 -16.31 5.59
C MET A 23 -2.11 -17.23 4.43
N VAL A 24 -2.87 -17.11 3.34
CA VAL A 24 -2.69 -17.91 2.14
C VAL A 24 -2.71 -17.01 0.92
N VAL A 25 -1.85 -17.31 -0.05
CA VAL A 25 -1.91 -16.68 -1.37
C VAL A 25 -2.74 -17.56 -2.29
N ARG A 26 -3.68 -16.96 -3.01
CA ARG A 26 -4.45 -17.64 -4.07
C ARG A 26 -4.76 -16.66 -5.20
N PRO A 27 -5.21 -17.12 -6.38
CA PRO A 27 -5.66 -16.23 -7.44
C PRO A 27 -6.74 -15.28 -6.94
N SER A 28 -6.63 -14.01 -7.30
CA SER A 28 -7.57 -12.96 -6.88
C SER A 28 -8.39 -12.45 -8.06
N PRO A 29 -9.70 -12.19 -7.86
CA PRO A 29 -10.52 -11.51 -8.86
C PRO A 29 -10.12 -10.03 -9.06
N ILE A 30 -9.38 -9.44 -8.12
CA ILE A 30 -8.96 -8.03 -8.22
C ILE A 30 -7.77 -7.90 -9.17
N HIS A 31 -6.69 -8.65 -8.90
CA HIS A 31 -5.49 -8.62 -9.73
C HIS A 31 -4.56 -9.81 -9.45
N ARG A 32 -4.40 -10.71 -10.43
CA ARG A 32 -3.49 -11.89 -10.39
C ARG A 32 -3.61 -12.72 -9.10
N TRP A 33 -2.89 -12.33 -8.06
CA TRP A 33 -2.82 -12.99 -6.77
C TRP A 33 -3.35 -12.08 -5.66
N GLY A 34 -3.95 -12.67 -4.64
CA GLY A 34 -4.38 -11.98 -3.43
C GLY A 34 -3.91 -12.73 -2.19
N VAL A 35 -3.75 -12.02 -1.09
CA VAL A 35 -3.50 -12.62 0.23
C VAL A 35 -4.82 -12.68 0.98
N TYR A 36 -5.10 -13.85 1.57
CA TYR A 36 -6.34 -14.11 2.30
C TYR A 36 -6.04 -14.53 3.72
N ALA A 37 -6.90 -14.12 4.64
CA ALA A 37 -6.79 -14.50 6.04
C ALA A 37 -7.01 -16.02 6.19
N GLY A 38 -6.03 -16.73 6.74
CA GLY A 38 -6.16 -18.16 7.08
C GLY A 38 -6.78 -18.40 8.45
N GLU A 39 -6.85 -17.36 9.28
CA GLU A 39 -7.48 -17.35 10.60
C GLU A 39 -8.07 -15.96 10.90
N ARG A 40 -8.75 -15.80 12.05
CA ARG A 40 -9.32 -14.51 12.44
C ARG A 40 -8.20 -13.53 12.79
N ILE A 41 -8.27 -12.32 12.23
CA ILE A 41 -7.37 -11.21 12.55
C ILE A 41 -8.17 -10.12 13.28
N PRO A 42 -7.88 -9.84 14.56
CA PRO A 42 -8.57 -8.79 15.30
C PRO A 42 -8.19 -7.39 14.78
N LYS A 43 -9.14 -6.44 14.88
CA LYS A 43 -8.90 -5.01 14.61
C LYS A 43 -7.62 -4.50 15.30
N GLY A 44 -6.90 -3.60 14.62
CA GLY A 44 -5.74 -2.89 15.14
C GLY A 44 -4.45 -3.71 15.21
N HIS A 45 -4.48 -5.00 14.90
CA HIS A 45 -3.29 -5.86 14.95
C HIS A 45 -2.46 -5.77 13.67
N LYS A 46 -1.15 -5.97 13.82
CA LYS A 46 -0.21 -6.11 12.71
C LYS A 46 -0.52 -7.39 11.93
N VAL A 47 -0.87 -7.21 10.66
CA VAL A 47 -1.17 -8.28 9.71
C VAL A 47 0.14 -8.80 9.13
N ILE A 48 0.85 -7.94 8.41
CA ILE A 48 2.12 -8.25 7.75
C ILE A 48 2.95 -6.97 7.60
N GLU A 49 4.27 -7.11 7.58
CA GLU A 49 5.19 -6.04 7.19
C GLU A 49 5.46 -6.10 5.68
N TYR A 50 5.46 -4.95 5.01
CA TYR A 50 5.87 -4.84 3.62
C TYR A 50 7.39 -4.69 3.55
N THR A 51 8.07 -5.76 3.14
CA THR A 51 9.52 -5.80 2.98
C THR A 51 9.93 -5.82 1.52
N GLY A 52 11.20 -5.57 1.28
CA GLY A 52 11.80 -5.59 -0.04
C GLY A 52 13.15 -4.92 -0.04
N GLU A 53 13.72 -4.75 -1.22
CA GLU A 53 14.96 -4.00 -1.40
C GLU A 53 14.69 -2.50 -1.22
N ARG A 54 15.48 -1.84 -0.35
CA ARG A 54 15.40 -0.39 -0.18
C ARG A 54 16.19 0.31 -1.28
N ILE A 55 15.49 1.01 -2.16
CA ILE A 55 16.06 1.63 -3.36
C ILE A 55 15.93 3.16 -3.35
N SER A 56 16.84 3.83 -4.05
CA SER A 56 16.84 5.29 -4.21
C SER A 56 15.80 5.76 -5.22
N ARG A 57 15.53 7.09 -5.26
CA ARG A 57 14.69 7.72 -6.29
C ARG A 57 15.11 7.40 -7.72
N ARG A 58 16.43 7.39 -8.00
CA ARG A 58 16.96 7.09 -9.34
C ARG A 58 16.58 5.68 -9.77
N GLU A 59 16.72 4.72 -8.86
CA GLU A 59 16.39 3.32 -9.15
C GLU A 59 14.87 3.12 -9.19
N THR A 60 14.10 3.85 -8.36
CA THR A 60 12.63 3.87 -8.42
C THR A 60 12.15 4.27 -9.81
N ALA A 61 12.67 5.38 -10.36
CA ALA A 61 12.32 5.86 -11.70
C ALA A 61 12.73 4.89 -12.81
N ARG A 62 13.86 4.19 -12.64
CA ARG A 62 14.30 3.16 -13.58
C ARG A 62 13.39 1.93 -13.57
N ARG A 63 12.89 1.53 -12.38
CA ARG A 63 12.05 0.33 -12.21
C ARG A 63 10.57 0.60 -12.44
N SER A 64 10.10 1.85 -12.37
CA SER A 64 8.69 2.21 -12.50
C SER A 64 8.08 1.96 -13.88
N ASP A 65 8.90 1.73 -14.91
CA ASP A 65 8.41 1.44 -16.27
C ASP A 65 8.05 -0.04 -16.47
N GLY A 66 8.21 -0.87 -15.43
CA GLY A 66 7.82 -2.28 -15.47
C GLY A 66 6.30 -2.49 -15.52
N PRO A 67 5.83 -3.61 -16.12
CA PRO A 67 4.39 -3.94 -16.20
C PRO A 67 3.79 -4.32 -14.83
N LEU A 68 4.62 -4.72 -13.86
CA LEU A 68 4.22 -4.98 -12.49
C LEU A 68 5.24 -4.35 -11.54
N ASN A 69 4.79 -3.35 -10.78
CA ASN A 69 5.64 -2.62 -9.85
C ASN A 69 5.15 -2.83 -8.42
N TYR A 70 6.03 -3.36 -7.58
CA TYR A 70 5.82 -3.52 -6.14
C TYR A 70 6.58 -2.43 -5.38
N LEU A 71 6.44 -1.19 -5.86
CA LEU A 71 7.15 -0.04 -5.32
C LEU A 71 6.30 0.66 -4.28
N PHE A 72 6.79 0.70 -3.04
CA PHE A 72 6.14 1.40 -1.93
C PHE A 72 7.06 2.51 -1.41
N THR A 73 6.67 3.77 -1.61
CA THR A 73 7.38 4.93 -1.06
C THR A 73 7.38 4.92 0.47
N LEU A 74 8.56 4.81 1.06
CA LEU A 74 8.76 4.79 2.51
C LEU A 74 8.87 6.21 3.08
N ASP A 75 9.66 7.05 2.44
CA ASP A 75 9.90 8.42 2.83
C ASP A 75 10.28 9.26 1.60
N ASP A 76 10.70 10.50 1.80
CA ASP A 76 11.07 11.39 0.71
C ASP A 76 12.21 10.80 -0.15
N TYR A 77 13.11 9.99 0.39
CA TYR A 77 14.28 9.52 -0.34
C TYR A 77 14.19 8.05 -0.77
N TRP A 78 13.53 7.22 0.05
CA TRP A 78 13.57 5.77 -0.07
C TRP A 78 12.24 5.17 -0.52
N THR A 79 12.35 4.16 -1.39
CA THR A 79 11.27 3.29 -1.82
C THR A 79 11.63 1.85 -1.48
N ILE A 80 10.65 1.04 -1.09
CA ILE A 80 10.81 -0.41 -0.93
C ILE A 80 10.29 -1.10 -2.18
N ASP A 81 11.13 -1.93 -2.81
CA ASP A 81 10.74 -2.78 -3.94
C ASP A 81 10.48 -4.21 -3.45
N GLY A 82 9.20 -4.57 -3.34
CA GLY A 82 8.75 -5.89 -2.92
C GLY A 82 9.03 -7.00 -3.95
N ASN A 83 9.54 -6.68 -5.14
CA ASN A 83 9.94 -7.69 -6.12
C ASN A 83 11.23 -8.43 -5.71
N VAL A 84 12.05 -7.81 -4.85
CA VAL A 84 13.32 -8.36 -4.37
C VAL A 84 13.26 -8.48 -2.86
N GLY A 85 13.15 -9.71 -2.33
CA GLY A 85 13.07 -9.92 -0.87
C GLY A 85 11.72 -9.53 -0.25
N GLY A 86 10.64 -9.55 -1.04
CA GLY A 86 9.29 -9.26 -0.56
C GLY A 86 8.74 -10.33 0.39
N SER A 87 7.98 -9.90 1.38
CA SER A 87 7.37 -10.75 2.43
C SER A 87 6.11 -11.50 2.01
N GLY A 88 5.57 -11.21 0.82
CA GLY A 88 4.23 -11.60 0.37
C GLY A 88 3.19 -10.47 0.52
N ALA A 89 3.51 -9.40 1.25
CA ALA A 89 2.64 -8.23 1.37
C ALA A 89 2.42 -7.51 0.03
N GLN A 90 3.34 -7.68 -0.93
CA GLN A 90 3.24 -7.14 -2.29
C GLN A 90 2.08 -7.74 -3.11
N TYR A 91 1.48 -8.84 -2.65
CA TYR A 91 0.29 -9.45 -3.25
C TYR A 91 -1.02 -9.00 -2.58
N ILE A 92 -0.99 -8.12 -1.58
CA ILE A 92 -2.20 -7.55 -0.96
C ILE A 92 -2.73 -6.46 -1.89
N ASN A 93 -3.93 -6.68 -2.41
CA ASN A 93 -4.50 -5.85 -3.45
C ASN A 93 -5.12 -4.55 -2.95
N HIS A 94 -5.44 -3.69 -3.91
CA HIS A 94 -6.19 -2.48 -3.66
C HIS A 94 -7.69 -2.76 -3.41
N SER A 95 -8.27 -2.08 -2.43
CA SER A 95 -9.72 -1.84 -2.35
C SER A 95 -10.04 -0.39 -2.01
N CYS A 96 -11.13 0.13 -2.60
CA CYS A 96 -11.71 1.43 -2.22
C CYS A 96 -12.44 1.37 -0.87
N ASP A 97 -12.82 0.17 -0.41
CA ASP A 97 -13.31 -0.12 0.94
C ASP A 97 -12.42 -1.21 1.57
N PRO A 98 -11.21 -0.86 2.03
CA PRO A 98 -10.22 -1.82 2.47
C PRO A 98 -10.46 -2.32 3.90
N ASN A 99 -9.94 -3.51 4.22
CA ASN A 99 -9.94 -4.05 5.59
C ASN A 99 -8.59 -3.87 6.32
N CYS A 100 -7.55 -3.41 5.62
CA CYS A 100 -6.26 -3.05 6.18
C CYS A 100 -5.87 -1.60 5.82
N HIS A 101 -4.98 -1.02 6.60
CA HIS A 101 -4.30 0.23 6.25
C HIS A 101 -2.79 0.10 6.42
N ALA A 102 -2.05 0.87 5.64
CA ALA A 102 -0.61 0.98 5.77
C ALA A 102 -0.24 2.07 6.79
N CYS A 103 0.78 1.80 7.60
CA CYS A 103 1.44 2.80 8.43
C CYS A 103 2.96 2.65 8.34
N ILE A 104 3.68 3.75 8.51
CA ILE A 104 5.14 3.74 8.54
C ILE A 104 5.60 3.97 9.97
N VAL A 105 6.35 3.02 10.52
CA VAL A 105 6.86 3.06 11.89
C VAL A 105 8.35 2.80 11.86
N ARG A 106 9.15 3.79 12.28
CA ARG A 106 10.63 3.69 12.38
C ARG A 106 11.31 3.19 11.09
N GLY A 107 10.81 3.58 9.92
CA GLY A 107 11.36 3.16 8.63
C GLY A 107 10.85 1.81 8.10
N HIS A 108 9.83 1.23 8.75
CA HIS A 108 9.17 -0.01 8.31
C HIS A 108 7.73 0.28 7.89
N ILE A 109 7.27 -0.39 6.82
CA ILE A 109 5.90 -0.27 6.32
C ILE A 109 5.10 -1.45 6.87
N LEU A 110 4.07 -1.18 7.69
CA LEU A 110 3.26 -2.20 8.33
C LEU A 110 1.82 -2.12 7.83
N TYR A 111 1.20 -3.27 7.62
CA TYR A 111 -0.24 -3.36 7.41
C TYR A 111 -0.95 -3.73 8.71
N LEU A 112 -1.94 -2.92 9.06
CA LEU A 112 -2.75 -3.06 10.27
C LEU A 112 -4.22 -3.25 9.91
N ALA A 113 -4.90 -4.14 10.63
CA ALA A 113 -6.32 -4.40 10.41
C ALA A 113 -7.18 -3.19 10.83
N LEU A 114 -8.06 -2.70 9.94
CA LEU A 114 -9.00 -1.60 10.21
C LEU A 114 -10.24 -2.05 10.99
N ARG A 115 -10.60 -3.33 10.84
CA ARG A 115 -11.70 -4.02 11.51
C ARG A 115 -11.30 -5.46 11.80
N ASP A 116 -12.18 -6.21 12.46
CA ASP A 116 -12.02 -7.66 12.52
C ASP A 116 -12.13 -8.26 11.12
N ILE A 117 -11.20 -9.16 10.80
CA ILE A 117 -11.12 -9.87 9.53
C ILE A 117 -11.35 -11.36 9.81
N ARG A 118 -12.31 -11.95 9.12
CA ARG A 118 -12.68 -13.35 9.24
C ARG A 118 -11.77 -14.22 8.36
N PRO A 119 -11.59 -15.50 8.72
CA PRO A 119 -10.94 -16.46 7.82
C PRO A 119 -11.61 -16.46 6.44
N GLY A 120 -10.80 -16.51 5.40
CA GLY A 120 -11.22 -16.53 3.99
C GLY A 120 -11.40 -15.15 3.34
N GLU A 121 -11.44 -14.05 4.11
CA GLU A 121 -11.50 -12.70 3.53
C GLU A 121 -10.19 -12.32 2.83
N GLU A 122 -10.29 -11.62 1.69
CA GLU A 122 -9.11 -11.04 1.02
C GLU A 122 -8.62 -9.82 1.79
N LEU A 123 -7.33 -9.79 2.06
CA LEU A 123 -6.66 -8.64 2.67
C LEU A 123 -6.46 -7.58 1.60
N THR A 124 -6.93 -6.37 1.87
CA THR A 124 -6.85 -5.25 0.92
C THR A 124 -6.50 -3.95 1.63
N VAL A 125 -5.82 -3.07 0.91
CA VAL A 125 -5.42 -1.73 1.37
C VAL A 125 -5.83 -0.65 0.36
N ASP A 126 -6.00 0.59 0.79
CA ASP A 126 -6.09 1.70 -0.16
C ASP A 126 -4.67 2.09 -0.62
N TYR A 127 -4.35 1.92 -1.91
CA TYR A 127 -3.05 2.27 -2.47
C TYR A 127 -2.83 3.78 -2.57
N ARG A 128 -3.91 4.57 -2.56
CA ARG A 128 -3.85 6.03 -2.52
C ARG A 128 -2.94 6.64 -3.59
N PHE A 129 -2.98 6.12 -4.82
CA PHE A 129 -2.18 6.66 -5.93
C PHE A 129 -2.46 8.15 -6.12
N ASP A 130 -1.41 8.93 -6.34
CA ASP A 130 -1.54 10.38 -6.46
C ASP A 130 -2.45 10.76 -7.64
N HIS A 131 -3.12 11.90 -7.53
CA HIS A 131 -4.02 12.38 -8.57
C HIS A 131 -3.28 12.96 -9.81
N ASN A 132 -1.97 13.22 -9.69
CA ASN A 132 -1.13 13.73 -10.77
C ASN A 132 -0.46 12.63 -11.61
N VAL A 133 -0.57 11.36 -11.21
CA VAL A 133 -0.10 10.23 -12.04
C VAL A 133 -1.22 9.73 -12.95
N PRO A 134 -0.90 9.02 -14.06
CA PRO A 134 -1.91 8.42 -14.91
C PRO A 134 -2.95 7.62 -14.12
N LYS A 135 -4.22 7.73 -14.54
CA LYS A 135 -5.32 7.05 -13.87
C LYS A 135 -5.23 5.56 -14.10
N VAL A 136 -5.27 4.80 -13.01
CA VAL A 136 -5.29 3.33 -13.04
C VAL A 136 -6.73 2.87 -12.75
N PRO A 137 -7.37 2.13 -13.68
CA PRO A 137 -8.71 1.56 -13.44
C PRO A 137 -8.73 0.67 -12.20
N CYS A 138 -9.84 0.71 -11.46
CA CYS A 138 -10.02 -0.10 -10.25
C CYS A 138 -11.05 -1.21 -10.46
N SER A 139 -10.64 -2.44 -10.13
CA SER A 139 -11.49 -3.64 -10.20
C SER A 139 -11.77 -4.25 -8.82
N CYS A 140 -11.74 -3.45 -7.75
CA CYS A 140 -11.82 -3.97 -6.37
C CYS A 140 -13.20 -4.53 -5.96
N GLY A 141 -14.26 -4.25 -6.72
CA GLY A 141 -15.61 -4.75 -6.44
C GLY A 141 -16.34 -4.08 -5.27
N ALA A 142 -15.75 -3.09 -4.59
CA ALA A 142 -16.42 -2.36 -3.50
C ALA A 142 -17.68 -1.61 -4.01
N ALA A 143 -18.76 -1.61 -3.23
CA ALA A 143 -20.00 -0.93 -3.59
C ALA A 143 -19.81 0.58 -3.84
N ALA A 144 -18.93 1.22 -3.05
CA ALA A 144 -18.54 2.62 -3.21
C ALA A 144 -17.18 2.77 -3.95
N CYS A 145 -16.91 1.91 -4.94
CA CYS A 145 -15.67 1.98 -5.73
C CYS A 145 -15.51 3.35 -6.41
N ARG A 146 -14.30 3.91 -6.36
CA ARG A 146 -13.97 5.20 -6.99
C ARG A 146 -13.85 5.11 -8.51
N GLY A 147 -13.87 3.91 -9.09
CA GLY A 147 -13.61 3.63 -10.51
C GLY A 147 -12.12 3.64 -10.88
N THR A 148 -11.28 4.34 -10.11
CA THR A 148 -9.81 4.37 -10.24
C THR A 148 -9.13 4.15 -8.89
N ILE A 149 -7.90 3.63 -8.92
CA ILE A 149 -7.07 3.46 -7.72
C ILE A 149 -6.62 4.82 -7.16
N ASN A 150 -6.49 5.81 -8.04
CA ASN A 150 -6.03 7.15 -7.68
C ASN A 150 -7.00 7.90 -6.76
N LEU A 151 -6.44 8.73 -5.89
CA LEU A 151 -7.20 9.68 -5.09
C LEU A 151 -7.86 10.75 -5.98
N LYS A 152 -9.01 11.25 -5.54
CA LYS A 152 -9.61 12.44 -6.14
C LYS A 152 -8.84 13.68 -5.68
N LYS A 153 -8.74 14.68 -6.56
CA LYS A 153 -8.17 15.99 -6.19
C LYS A 153 -9.10 16.64 -5.16
N GLU A 154 -8.61 16.84 -3.94
CA GLU A 154 -9.33 17.60 -2.92
C GLU A 154 -9.59 19.03 -3.46
N PRO A 155 -10.83 19.54 -3.39
CA PRO A 155 -11.09 20.93 -3.74
C PRO A 155 -10.30 21.84 -2.78
N ARG A 156 -9.58 22.83 -3.33
CA ARG A 156 -8.83 23.81 -2.53
C ARG A 156 -9.81 24.53 -1.60
N GLN A 157 -9.70 24.32 -0.28
CA GLN A 157 -10.46 25.12 0.68
C GLN A 157 -9.99 26.59 0.60
N PRO A 158 -10.90 27.57 0.45
CA PRO A 158 -10.52 28.98 0.46
C PRO A 158 -9.93 29.35 1.83
N ARG A 159 -8.76 30.00 1.83
CA ARG A 159 -8.10 30.48 3.05
C ARG A 159 -9.01 31.48 3.77
N LYS A 160 -9.47 31.15 4.98
CA LYS A 160 -10.14 32.11 5.87
C LYS A 160 -9.09 33.14 6.34
N LEU A 161 -9.22 34.41 5.90
CA LEU A 161 -8.45 35.52 6.45
C LEU A 161 -8.89 35.74 7.91
N THR A 162 -8.05 35.40 8.87
CA THR A 162 -8.28 35.74 10.28
C THR A 162 -7.88 37.21 10.51
N ARG A 163 -8.86 38.07 10.79
CA ARG A 163 -8.64 39.46 11.24
C ARG A 163 -7.96 39.45 12.61
N GLY A 164 -6.71 39.90 12.67
CA GLY A 164 -5.95 40.02 13.93
C GLY A 164 -6.59 40.99 14.91
N LYS A 165 -6.80 40.54 16.16
CA LYS A 165 -7.20 41.38 17.31
C LYS A 165 -5.99 42.23 17.72
N LYS A 166 -6.10 43.56 17.60
CA LYS A 166 -5.12 44.51 18.17
C LYS A 166 -5.20 44.45 19.71
N SER A 167 -4.09 44.08 20.35
CA SER A 167 -3.93 44.16 21.80
C SER A 167 -3.70 45.63 22.21
N LYS A 168 -4.55 46.16 23.09
CA LYS A 168 -4.36 47.47 23.74
C LYS A 168 -3.35 47.28 24.87
N ARG A 169 -2.21 47.99 24.82
CA ARG A 169 -1.33 48.20 25.97
C ARG A 169 -1.97 49.24 26.88
N THR A 170 -2.16 48.89 28.14
CA THR A 170 -2.55 49.80 29.21
C THR A 170 -1.31 50.09 30.06
N THR A 171 -0.98 51.38 30.14
CA THR A 171 -0.20 52.13 31.15
C THR A 171 0.85 51.41 31.98
#